data_AF-A0A945U7W2-F1
#
_entry.id   AF-A0A945U7W2-F1
#
_cell.length_a   1.000
_cell.length_b   1.000
_cell.length_c   1.000
_cell.angle_alpha   90.00
_cell.angle_beta   90.00
_cell.angle_gamma   90.00
#
_symmetry.space_group_name_H-M   'P 1'
#
loop_
_entity.id
_entity.type
_entity.pdbx_description
1 polymer ?
#
loop_
_entity_poly.entity_id
_entity_poly.type
_entity_poly.pdbx_seq_one_letter_code
_entity_poly.pdbx_strand_id
1 'polypeptide(L)'
;MNEILGSTGSSSPINPIRKKELDDNWKTVVAKAITVEEFKKSLVADPIKVMEEHGLKVASEIKVLFDETNLKHNFIVPTGGSDESKAESQWWAWRIKTIKEFGQELDRQVGTVAGYDAGCGSD
;
A
#
# COMPACT_ATOMS: atom_id res chain seq x y z
N MET A 1 -22.06 20.46 30.11
CA MET A 1 -22.42 19.61 28.96
C MET A 1 -21.41 19.94 27.88
N ASN A 2 -20.36 19.13 27.75
CA ASN A 2 -19.34 19.36 26.73
C ASN A 2 -19.80 18.64 25.45
N GLU A 3 -20.31 19.44 24.53
CA GLU A 3 -20.63 19.00 23.18
C GLU A 3 -19.30 18.65 22.49
N ILE A 4 -19.00 17.36 22.46
CA ILE A 4 -17.94 16.80 21.62
C ILE A 4 -18.47 16.95 20.19
N LEU A 5 -18.10 18.05 19.53
CA LEU A 5 -18.20 18.22 18.08
C LEU A 5 -17.21 17.26 17.40
N GLY A 6 -17.45 15.96 17.57
CA GLY A 6 -17.00 14.94 16.66
C GLY A 6 -17.84 15.09 15.40
N SER A 7 -17.53 16.09 14.58
CA SER A 7 -17.99 16.11 13.19
C SER A 7 -17.48 14.82 12.54
N THR A 8 -18.35 13.83 12.54
CA THR A 8 -18.28 12.61 11.74
C THR A 8 -18.38 12.99 10.27
N GLY A 9 -17.33 13.63 9.75
CA GLY A 9 -17.16 13.97 8.34
C GLY A 9 -16.39 12.90 7.58
N SER A 10 -16.39 11.66 8.03
CA SER A 10 -15.80 10.54 7.30
C SER A 10 -16.70 9.32 7.39
N SER A 11 -17.93 9.45 6.87
CA SER A 11 -18.54 8.28 6.25
C SER A 11 -17.73 8.02 4.99
N SER A 12 -16.59 7.34 5.14
CA SER A 12 -15.95 6.70 3.98
C SER A 12 -17.07 5.98 3.23
N PRO A 13 -17.29 6.22 1.93
CA PRO A 13 -18.42 5.62 1.24
C PRO A 13 -18.25 4.10 1.05
N ILE A 14 -17.11 3.55 1.48
CA ILE A 14 -16.91 2.11 1.68
C ILE A 14 -17.67 1.66 2.91
N ASN A 15 -18.48 0.61 2.77
CA ASN A 15 -19.17 -0.06 3.87
C ASN A 15 -18.24 -0.27 5.08
N PRO A 16 -18.67 0.09 6.30
CA PRO A 16 -17.82 0.04 7.49
C PRO A 16 -17.27 -1.36 7.80
N ILE A 17 -18.02 -2.42 7.49
CA ILE A 17 -17.57 -3.81 7.66
C ILE A 17 -16.40 -4.08 6.71
N ARG A 18 -16.62 -3.77 5.42
CA ARG A 18 -15.62 -3.95 4.36
C ARG A 18 -14.36 -3.13 4.62
N LYS A 19 -14.54 -1.86 5.00
CA LYS A 19 -13.43 -0.96 5.36
C LYS A 19 -12.61 -1.53 6.52
N LYS A 20 -13.28 -2.05 7.56
CA LYS A 20 -12.60 -2.66 8.70
C LYS A 20 -11.75 -3.85 8.27
N GLU A 21 -12.29 -4.75 7.43
CA GLU A 21 -11.53 -5.89 6.91
C GLU A 21 -10.30 -5.45 6.09
N LEU A 22 -10.47 -4.47 5.21
CA LEU A 22 -9.35 -3.91 4.44
C LEU A 22 -8.28 -3.28 5.34
N ASP A 23 -8.68 -2.48 6.33
CA ASP A 23 -7.73 -1.84 7.25
C ASP A 23 -7.02 -2.87 8.17
N ASP A 24 -7.70 -3.91 8.66
CA ASP A 24 -7.10 -4.95 9.51
C ASP A 24 -6.09 -5.81 8.73
N ASN A 25 -6.47 -6.26 7.53
CA ASN A 25 -5.57 -7.05 6.68
C ASN A 25 -4.37 -6.20 6.21
N TRP A 26 -4.60 -4.92 5.89
CA TRP A 26 -3.52 -3.99 5.54
C TRP A 26 -2.51 -3.81 6.66
N LYS A 27 -2.96 -3.64 7.91
CA LYS A 27 -2.05 -3.54 9.06
C LYS A 27 -1.17 -4.77 9.19
N THR A 28 -1.73 -5.96 8.96
CA THR A 28 -0.97 -7.22 9.01
C THR A 28 0.10 -7.27 7.92
N VAL A 29 -0.24 -6.87 6.69
CA VAL A 29 0.72 -6.77 5.57
C VAL A 29 1.82 -5.78 5.88
N VAL A 30 1.48 -4.57 6.35
CA VAL A 30 2.47 -3.54 6.69
C VAL A 30 3.38 -3.98 7.83
N ALA A 31 2.82 -4.57 8.90
CA ALA A 31 3.62 -5.09 10.00
C ALA A 31 4.65 -6.10 9.49
N LYS A 32 4.22 -7.07 8.66
CA LYS A 32 5.13 -8.02 8.01
C LYS A 32 6.16 -7.35 7.12
N ALA A 33 5.76 -6.36 6.32
CA ALA A 33 6.67 -5.64 5.43
C ALA A 33 7.76 -4.86 6.17
N ILE A 34 7.48 -4.41 7.40
CA ILE A 34 8.47 -3.74 8.24
C ILE A 34 9.39 -4.76 8.94
N THR A 35 8.86 -5.92 9.36
CA THR A 35 9.62 -6.91 10.14
C THR A 35 10.36 -7.96 9.30
N VAL A 36 9.88 -8.26 8.09
CA VAL A 36 10.38 -9.35 7.24
C VAL A 36 10.81 -8.75 5.90
N GLU A 37 12.11 -8.57 5.70
CA GLU A 37 12.66 -7.92 4.50
C GLU A 37 12.32 -8.67 3.20
N GLU A 38 12.40 -10.00 3.21
CA GLU A 38 12.01 -10.82 2.03
C GLU A 38 10.54 -10.62 1.66
N PHE A 39 9.67 -10.48 2.66
CA PHE A 39 8.27 -10.15 2.42
C PHE A 39 8.11 -8.75 1.85
N LYS A 40 8.87 -7.76 2.35
CA LYS A 40 8.90 -6.39 1.79
C LYS A 40 9.30 -6.40 0.31
N LYS A 41 10.34 -7.16 -0.05
CA LYS A 41 10.80 -7.30 -1.44
C LYS A 41 9.72 -7.91 -2.33
N SER A 42 9.08 -9.00 -1.89
CA SER A 42 7.96 -9.63 -2.62
C SER A 42 6.75 -8.69 -2.74
N LEU A 43 6.43 -7.95 -1.67
CA LEU A 43 5.33 -6.97 -1.68
C LEU A 43 5.60 -5.82 -2.66
N VAL A 44 6.83 -5.35 -2.76
CA VAL A 44 7.21 -4.29 -3.72
C VAL A 44 7.19 -4.81 -5.16
N ALA A 45 7.63 -6.05 -5.38
CA ALA A 45 7.64 -6.67 -6.71
C ALA A 45 6.22 -6.92 -7.25
N ASP A 46 5.36 -7.55 -6.45
CA ASP A 46 4.00 -7.95 -6.85
C ASP A 46 2.97 -7.58 -5.75
N PRO A 47 2.68 -6.27 -5.58
CA PRO A 47 1.88 -5.81 -4.45
C PRO A 47 0.45 -6.36 -4.44
N ILE A 48 -0.20 -6.45 -5.60
CA ILE A 48 -1.57 -6.97 -5.71
C ILE A 48 -1.63 -8.41 -5.25
N LYS A 49 -0.77 -9.27 -5.81
CA LYS A 49 -0.74 -10.70 -5.51
C LYS A 49 -0.49 -10.95 -4.03
N VAL A 50 0.53 -10.29 -3.45
CA VAL A 50 0.88 -10.49 -2.03
C VAL A 50 -0.24 -10.00 -1.11
N MET A 51 -0.89 -8.87 -1.44
CA MET A 51 -2.04 -8.37 -0.71
C MET A 51 -3.23 -9.35 -0.77
N GLU A 52 -3.53 -9.92 -1.94
CA GLU A 52 -4.59 -10.92 -2.12
C GLU A 52 -4.35 -12.19 -1.29
N GLU A 53 -3.10 -12.66 -1.20
CA GLU A 53 -2.71 -13.80 -0.36
C GLU A 53 -2.96 -13.52 1.14
N HIS A 54 -2.98 -12.25 1.54
CA HIS A 54 -3.27 -11.79 2.91
C HIS A 54 -4.74 -11.36 3.09
N GLY A 55 -5.63 -11.74 2.17
CA GLY A 55 -7.07 -11.49 2.28
C GLY A 55 -7.52 -10.11 1.82
N LEU A 56 -6.61 -9.28 1.28
CA LEU A 56 -6.96 -8.02 0.63
C LEU A 56 -7.31 -8.32 -0.82
N LYS A 57 -8.59 -8.53 -1.10
CA LYS A 57 -9.06 -8.76 -2.47
C LYS A 57 -9.72 -7.51 -3.01
N VAL A 58 -9.39 -7.15 -4.24
CA VAL A 58 -10.02 -6.03 -4.95
C VAL A 58 -11.48 -6.40 -5.25
N ALA A 59 -12.42 -5.49 -4.99
CA ALA A 59 -13.82 -5.70 -5.36
C ALA A 59 -13.95 -6.02 -6.86
N SER A 60 -14.82 -6.98 -7.19
CA SER A 60 -14.95 -7.52 -8.56
C SER A 60 -15.35 -6.49 -9.61
N GLU A 61 -15.94 -5.36 -9.18
CA GLU A 61 -16.30 -4.24 -10.04
C GLU A 61 -15.14 -3.30 -10.38
N ILE A 62 -14.03 -3.38 -9.64
CA ILE A 62 -12.83 -2.57 -9.88
C ILE A 62 -11.92 -3.34 -10.82
N LYS A 63 -11.65 -2.76 -11.99
CA LYS A 63 -10.69 -3.32 -12.95
C LYS A 63 -9.28 -2.91 -12.57
N VAL A 64 -8.42 -3.89 -12.33
CA VAL A 64 -6.98 -3.67 -12.12
C VAL A 64 -6.28 -3.78 -13.47
N LEU A 65 -5.63 -2.70 -13.91
CA LEU A 65 -4.80 -2.69 -15.10
C LEU A 65 -3.36 -2.40 -14.72
N PHE A 66 -2.43 -3.26 -15.14
CA PHE A 66 -1.01 -2.99 -15.03
C PHE A 66 -0.54 -2.19 -16.24
N ASP A 67 -0.02 -0.99 -15.99
CA ASP A 67 0.59 -0.14 -16.99
C ASP A 67 2.09 -0.43 -17.03
N GLU A 68 2.51 -1.17 -18.05
CA GLU A 68 3.89 -1.62 -18.23
C GLU A 68 4.85 -0.45 -18.47
N THR A 69 4.37 0.67 -19.04
CA THR A 69 5.19 1.85 -19.33
C THR A 69 5.64 2.58 -18.07
N ASN A 70 4.74 2.75 -17.10
CA ASN A 70 5.00 3.43 -15.83
C ASN A 70 5.23 2.44 -14.68
N LEU A 71 5.14 1.14 -14.94
CA LEU A 71 5.21 0.04 -13.97
C LEU A 71 4.28 0.30 -12.77
N LYS A 72 3.00 0.57 -13.06
CA LYS A 72 2.00 0.95 -12.04
C LYS A 72 0.68 0.20 -12.23
N HIS A 73 0.03 -0.10 -11.11
CA HIS A 73 -1.33 -0.64 -11.10
C HIS A 73 -2.34 0.51 -11.09
N ASN A 74 -3.23 0.54 -12.07
CA ASN A 74 -4.35 1.47 -12.14
C ASN A 74 -5.63 0.73 -11.76
N PHE A 75 -6.39 1.31 -10.84
CA PHE A 75 -7.68 0.79 -10.40
C PHE A 75 -8.79 1.60 -11.07
N ILE A 76 -9.46 1.01 -12.04
CA ILE A 76 -10.48 1.66 -12.85
C ILE A 76 -11.85 1.18 -12.42
N VAL A 77 -12.68 2.12 -12.01
CA VAL A 77 -14.11 1.88 -11.74
C VAL A 77 -14.88 2.24 -13.01
N PRO A 78 -15.74 1.36 -13.54
CA PRO A 78 -16.53 1.65 -14.74
C PRO A 78 -17.46 2.85 -14.54
N THR A 79 -17.80 3.54 -15.63
CA THR A 79 -18.74 4.66 -15.62
C THR A 79 -20.08 4.20 -15.06
N GLY A 80 -20.54 4.84 -13.98
CA GLY A 80 -21.74 4.44 -13.23
C GLY A 80 -21.47 3.54 -12.03
N GLY A 81 -20.21 3.21 -11.72
CA GLY A 81 -19.86 2.49 -10.50
C GLY A 81 -20.20 3.27 -9.23
N SER A 82 -20.49 2.52 -8.16
CA SER A 82 -20.89 3.04 -6.85
C SER A 82 -19.80 3.92 -6.23
N ASP A 83 -20.19 4.84 -5.35
CA ASP A 83 -19.22 5.65 -4.61
C ASP A 83 -18.37 4.81 -3.65
N GLU A 84 -18.91 3.70 -3.16
CA GLU A 84 -18.15 2.62 -2.51
C GLU A 84 -17.02 2.12 -3.41
N SER A 85 -17.37 1.82 -4.66
CA SER A 85 -16.50 1.39 -5.77
C SER A 85 -15.26 2.27 -5.93
N LYS A 86 -15.56 3.56 -6.05
CA LYS A 86 -14.59 4.63 -6.24
C LYS A 86 -13.72 4.83 -5.01
N ALA A 87 -14.28 4.72 -3.81
CA ALA A 87 -13.47 4.86 -2.61
C ALA A 87 -12.59 3.65 -2.34
N GLU A 88 -13.06 2.43 -2.60
CA GLU A 88 -12.20 1.24 -2.50
C GLU A 88 -11.09 1.31 -3.55
N SER A 89 -11.37 1.76 -4.80
CA SER A 89 -10.31 1.94 -5.81
C SER A 89 -9.27 2.99 -5.41
N GLN A 90 -9.69 4.11 -4.81
CA GLN A 90 -8.80 5.12 -4.25
C GLN A 90 -7.99 4.58 -3.06
N TRP A 91 -8.64 3.80 -2.19
CA TRP A 91 -7.99 3.13 -1.06
C TRP A 91 -6.85 2.26 -1.57
N TRP A 92 -7.12 1.42 -2.57
CA TRP A 92 -6.12 0.58 -3.23
C TRP A 92 -5.00 1.40 -3.88
N ALA A 93 -5.33 2.39 -4.70
CA ALA A 93 -4.33 3.23 -5.37
C ALA A 93 -3.37 3.89 -4.38
N TRP A 94 -3.88 4.35 -3.22
CA TRP A 94 -3.06 4.93 -2.17
C TRP A 94 -2.12 3.90 -1.52
N ARG A 95 -2.59 2.68 -1.24
CA ARG A 95 -1.75 1.63 -0.63
C ARG A 95 -0.66 1.15 -1.58
N ILE A 96 -0.96 0.99 -2.88
CA ILE A 96 0.06 0.66 -3.88
C ILE A 96 1.14 1.74 -3.94
N LYS A 97 0.74 3.02 -3.86
CA LYS A 97 1.71 4.11 -3.79
C LYS A 97 2.60 3.99 -2.55
N THR A 98 2.03 3.72 -1.37
CA THR A 98 2.81 3.51 -0.14
C THR A 98 3.76 2.31 -0.24
N ILE A 99 3.35 1.21 -0.87
CA ILE A 99 4.24 0.06 -1.11
C ILE A 99 5.41 0.45 -2.01
N LYS A 100 5.17 1.25 -3.04
CA LYS A 100 6.25 1.76 -3.90
C LYS A 100 7.25 2.59 -3.11
N GLU A 101 6.79 3.37 -2.14
CA GLU A 101 7.66 4.12 -1.21
C GLU A 101 8.50 3.19 -0.32
N PHE A 102 7.95 2.05 0.14
CA PHE A 102 8.74 1.01 0.82
C PHE A 102 9.86 0.45 -0.06
N GLY A 103 9.63 0.33 -1.37
CA GLY A 103 10.66 -0.06 -2.33
C GLY A 103 11.78 0.96 -2.49
N GLN A 104 11.43 2.26 -2.53
CA GLN A 104 12.44 3.33 -2.58
C GLN A 104 13.28 3.40 -1.31
N GLU A 105 12.68 3.12 -0.14
CA GLU A 105 13.43 3.00 1.10
C GLU A 105 14.40 1.82 1.10
N LEU A 106 14.00 0.67 0.54
CA LEU A 106 14.90 -0.48 0.34
C LEU A 106 16.09 -0.10 -0.54
N ASP A 107 15.84 0.52 -1.69
CA ASP A 107 16.89 0.95 -2.62
C ASP A 107 17.89 1.92 -1.96
N ARG A 108 17.38 2.87 -1.15
CA ARG A 108 18.21 3.81 -0.39
C ARG A 108 19.03 3.15 0.72
N GLN A 109 18.48 2.15 1.42
CA GLN A 109 19.25 1.38 2.42
C GLN A 109 20.39 0.61 1.77
N VAL A 110 20.14 -0.03 0.62
CA VAL A 110 21.18 -0.80 -0.09
C VAL A 110 22.24 0.14 -0.70
N GLY A 111 21.85 1.34 -1.13
CA GLY A 111 22.77 2.37 -1.66
C GLY A 111 23.73 3.00 -0.65
N THR A 112 23.62 2.71 0.65
CA THR A 112 24.46 3.31 1.70
C THR A 112 25.57 2.38 2.23
N VAL A 113 25.89 1.27 1.53
CA VAL A 113 27.07 0.42 1.84
C VAL A 113 28.23 0.62 0.86
N ALA A 114 28.44 1.85 0.38
CA ALA A 114 29.66 2.22 -0.31
C ALA A 114 30.39 3.32 0.49
N GLY A 115 31.38 2.92 1.31
CA GLY A 115 32.32 3.86 1.92
C GLY A 115 32.66 3.63 3.39
N TYR A 116 32.99 2.41 3.80
CA TYR A 116 34.02 2.24 4.84
C TYR A 116 35.33 1.97 4.07
N ASP A 117 35.99 3.05 3.66
CA ASP A 117 37.42 2.99 3.37
C ASP A 117 38.09 3.27 4.72
N ALA A 118 38.49 2.20 5.41
CA ALA A 118 39.41 2.34 6.53
C ALA A 118 40.76 2.78 5.96
N GLY A 119 40.91 4.08 5.76
CA GLY A 119 42.19 4.76 5.68
C GLY A 119 42.91 4.61 7.02
N CYS A 120 43.48 3.43 7.26
CA CYS A 120 44.48 3.23 8.28
C CYS A 120 45.77 3.89 7.74
N GLY A 121 45.95 5.15 8.12
CA GLY A 121 47.24 5.81 8.00
C GLY A 121 48.27 5.12 8.89
N SER A 122 49.45 4.90 8.37
CA SER A 122 50.69 4.93 9.15
C SER A 122 51.81 5.31 8.19
N ASP A 123 52.24 6.57 8.34
CA ASP A 123 53.59 7.05 8.04
C ASP A 123 54.59 6.38 8.99
#